data_AF-A0A182XPN8-F1
#
_entry.id   AF-A0A182XPN8-F1
#
_cell.length_a   1.000
_cell.length_b   1.000
_cell.length_c   1.000
_cell.angle_alpha   90.00
_cell.angle_beta   90.00
_cell.angle_gamma   90.00
#
_symmetry.space_group_name_H-M   'P 1'
#
loop_
_entity.id
_entity.type
_entity.pdbx_description
1 polymer ?
#
loop_
_entity_poly.entity_id
_entity_poly.type
_entity_poly.pdbx_seq_one_letter_code
_entity_poly.pdbx_strand_id
1 'polypeptide(L)'
;IIKTFATNKDDRRRVEKALDVSGLPSGKGDTLALTKFQFEDFFNLYKNLSQRTEVEKVYDELVGTSKRRLMSTSQLVDFLNKTQRDPRLNEILHPYANTARARDLIQEYEPNKFNAQKGQLSFDGFLRYLMSEDNPIMAASKLDLSDDMDQPMAHYFINSSHNTYLTGHQLTGKSSVEIYRQSLLAGCRCVELDFWNGRTEEPVIVHGYTFVPEICAKDVLEAIAETAFKTSEFPVILSFENHCNPRQQAKIANYCREIFGDMLLDRPLDSHPLESNVELPPPALLKRKIINKNKKNYHHQHGHHDKKAATVVSSPQQPPPPAGTTVVANNVSNSNSTAANAHATTVNNSSANSTNAASNTPGVTPAVNSNSTNAGVQK
;
A
#
# COMPACT_ATOMS: atom_id res chain seq x y z
N ILE A 1 33.62 13.42 6.40
CA ILE A 1 33.70 11.99 6.80
C ILE A 1 33.50 11.82 8.30
N ILE A 2 34.44 12.22 9.17
CA ILE A 2 34.33 11.99 10.63
C ILE A 2 33.01 12.51 11.23
N LYS A 3 32.62 13.77 10.96
CA LYS A 3 31.36 14.34 11.46
C LYS A 3 30.09 13.61 10.99
N THR A 4 30.16 12.91 9.86
CA THR A 4 29.03 12.19 9.26
C THR A 4 28.83 10.83 9.94
N PHE A 5 29.92 10.16 10.33
CA PHE A 5 29.90 8.79 10.84
C PHE A 5 30.13 8.67 12.35
N ALA A 6 30.46 9.76 13.04
CA ALA A 6 30.73 9.75 14.46
C ALA A 6 29.72 10.59 15.25
N THR A 7 28.95 9.92 16.11
CA THR A 7 28.02 10.57 17.05
C THR A 7 28.64 10.74 18.43
N ASN A 8 29.64 9.92 18.75
CA ASN A 8 30.35 9.91 20.02
C ASN A 8 31.88 9.77 19.81
N LYS A 9 32.63 9.80 20.92
CA LYS A 9 34.10 9.75 20.91
C LYS A 9 34.66 8.41 20.42
N ASP A 10 33.96 7.31 20.67
CA ASP A 10 34.43 5.98 20.28
C ASP A 10 34.17 5.71 18.80
N ASP A 11 33.01 6.14 18.27
CA ASP A 11 32.76 6.17 16.83
C ASP A 11 33.84 6.96 16.12
N ARG A 12 34.19 8.14 16.67
CA ARG A 12 35.23 9.00 16.12
C ARG A 12 36.56 8.28 16.01
N ARG A 13 37.00 7.61 17.09
CA ARG A 13 38.24 6.80 17.09
C ARG A 13 38.18 5.67 16.06
N ARG A 14 37.02 5.00 15.93
CA ARG A 14 36.83 3.94 14.94
C ARG A 14 36.95 4.47 13.51
N VAL A 15 36.35 5.63 13.22
CA VAL A 15 36.42 6.25 11.89
C VAL A 15 37.82 6.77 11.59
N GLU A 16 38.50 7.41 12.55
CA GLU A 16 39.90 7.84 12.41
C GLU A 16 40.82 6.64 12.10
N LYS A 17 40.69 5.55 12.87
CA LYS A 17 41.43 4.29 12.61
C LYS A 17 41.12 3.70 11.22
N ALA A 18 39.86 3.70 10.80
CA ALA A 18 39.47 3.17 9.50
C ALA A 18 40.04 4.02 8.34
N LEU A 19 40.10 5.35 8.50
CA LEU A 19 40.76 6.26 7.57
C LEU A 19 42.26 5.97 7.47
N ASP A 20 42.94 5.85 8.61
CA ASP A 20 44.37 5.52 8.68
C ASP A 20 44.70 4.22 7.95
N VAL A 21 43.97 3.15 8.25
CA VAL A 21 44.16 1.83 7.63
C VAL A 21 43.85 1.85 6.13
N SER A 22 42.97 2.75 5.69
CA SER A 22 42.65 2.94 4.27
C SER A 22 43.62 3.88 3.56
N GLY A 23 44.65 4.39 4.24
CA GLY A 23 45.61 5.34 3.66
C GLY A 23 45.02 6.73 3.41
N LEU A 24 43.92 7.07 4.07
CA LEU A 24 43.21 8.34 3.91
C LEU A 24 43.55 9.32 5.05
N PRO A 25 43.54 10.64 4.78
CA PRO A 25 43.79 11.64 5.82
C PRO A 25 42.78 11.53 6.98
N SER A 26 43.28 11.44 8.22
CA SER A 26 42.50 11.22 9.44
C SER A 26 42.63 12.36 10.46
N GLY A 27 43.54 13.31 10.22
CA GLY A 27 43.86 14.40 11.13
C GLY A 27 42.74 15.42 11.28
N LYS A 28 42.75 16.14 12.42
CA LYS A 28 41.76 17.18 12.72
C LYS A 28 42.02 18.40 11.82
N GLY A 29 41.23 18.51 10.74
CA GLY A 29 41.33 19.61 9.76
C GLY A 29 41.89 19.17 8.41
N ASP A 30 42.25 17.90 8.27
CA ASP A 30 42.72 17.35 7.00
C ASP A 30 41.61 17.40 5.95
N THR A 31 42.03 17.60 4.71
CA THR A 31 41.15 17.61 3.55
C THR A 31 41.66 16.63 2.50
N LEU A 32 40.73 16.04 1.75
CA LEU A 32 41.04 15.12 0.66
C LEU A 32 40.49 15.72 -0.63
N ALA A 33 41.36 15.83 -1.64
CA ALA A 33 40.95 16.28 -2.97
C ALA A 33 40.02 15.23 -3.61
N LEU A 34 38.90 15.67 -4.19
CA LEU A 34 37.91 14.78 -4.82
C LEU A 34 38.54 13.90 -5.91
N THR A 35 39.51 14.43 -6.67
CA THR A 35 40.23 13.69 -7.72
C THR A 35 41.04 12.51 -7.18
N LYS A 36 41.41 12.54 -5.90
CA LYS A 36 42.16 11.49 -5.21
C LYS A 36 41.26 10.55 -4.40
N PHE A 37 39.94 10.73 -4.44
CA PHE A 37 38.99 9.89 -3.73
C PHE A 37 38.06 9.20 -4.73
N GLN A 38 38.51 8.04 -5.19
CA GLN A 38 37.77 7.20 -6.12
C GLN A 38 36.91 6.19 -5.36
N PHE A 39 36.02 5.50 -6.09
CA PHE A 39 35.13 4.50 -5.48
C PHE A 39 35.90 3.40 -4.73
N GLU A 40 37.06 2.99 -5.24
CA GLU A 40 37.92 1.99 -4.60
C GLU A 40 38.41 2.44 -3.21
N ASP A 41 38.75 3.72 -3.06
CA ASP A 41 39.15 4.31 -1.78
C ASP A 41 37.97 4.30 -0.79
N PHE A 42 36.77 4.65 -1.28
CA PHE A 42 35.54 4.60 -0.48
C PHE A 42 35.19 3.16 -0.07
N PHE A 43 35.27 2.20 -0.97
CA PHE A 43 34.97 0.79 -0.69
C PHE A 43 35.96 0.20 0.32
N ASN A 44 37.26 0.54 0.22
CA ASN A 44 38.25 0.17 1.21
C ASN A 44 37.95 0.76 2.59
N LEU A 45 37.56 2.04 2.65
CA LEU A 45 37.09 2.66 3.89
C LEU A 45 35.87 1.95 4.46
N TYR A 46 34.87 1.62 3.63
CA TYR A 46 33.68 0.88 4.04
C TYR A 46 34.03 -0.46 4.70
N LYS A 47 34.91 -1.26 4.08
CA LYS A 47 35.36 -2.55 4.62
C LYS A 47 36.02 -2.39 5.99
N ASN A 48 36.98 -1.46 6.08
CA ASN A 48 37.75 -1.22 7.30
C ASN A 48 36.90 -0.66 8.44
N LEU A 49 35.89 0.14 8.10
CA LEU A 49 34.95 0.71 9.06
C LEU A 49 33.94 -0.33 9.53
N SER A 50 33.31 -1.06 8.61
CA SER A 50 32.17 -1.93 8.92
C SER A 50 32.56 -3.29 9.48
N GLN A 51 33.67 -3.89 9.02
CA GLN A 51 34.16 -5.21 9.46
C GLN A 51 33.04 -6.27 9.51
N ARG A 52 32.55 -6.66 8.33
CA ARG A 52 31.39 -7.53 8.11
C ARG A 52 31.65 -9.01 8.44
N THR A 53 32.01 -9.32 9.68
CA THR A 53 32.36 -10.69 10.13
C THR A 53 31.23 -11.71 9.91
N GLU A 54 29.98 -11.28 9.91
CA GLU A 54 28.83 -12.13 9.59
C GLU A 54 28.79 -12.52 8.11
N VAL A 55 29.18 -11.62 7.20
CA VAL A 55 29.29 -11.92 5.78
C VAL A 55 30.50 -12.81 5.51
N GLU A 56 31.60 -12.60 6.24
CA GLU A 56 32.79 -13.47 6.17
C GLU A 56 32.44 -14.91 6.53
N LYS A 57 31.66 -15.14 7.60
CA LYS A 57 31.20 -16.49 7.98
C LYS A 57 30.39 -17.16 6.87
N VAL A 58 29.41 -16.44 6.31
CA VAL A 58 28.60 -16.96 5.19
C VAL A 58 29.47 -17.29 3.98
N TYR A 59 30.40 -16.40 3.63
CA TYR A 59 31.32 -16.64 2.53
C TYR A 59 32.22 -17.87 2.77
N ASP A 60 32.74 -18.03 3.99
CA ASP A 60 33.57 -19.18 4.38
C ASP A 60 32.78 -20.50 4.34
N GLU A 61 31.52 -20.49 4.75
CA GLU A 61 30.62 -21.66 4.63
C GLU A 61 30.37 -22.04 3.16
N LEU A 62 30.16 -21.06 2.29
CA LEU A 62 29.94 -21.29 0.85
C LEU A 62 31.19 -21.79 0.13
N VAL A 63 32.37 -21.27 0.50
CA VAL A 63 33.66 -21.62 -0.12
C VAL A 63 34.21 -22.94 0.42
N GLY A 64 33.93 -23.26 1.68
CA GLY A 64 34.44 -24.43 2.38
C GLY A 64 35.96 -24.36 2.65
N THR A 65 36.60 -25.53 2.79
CA THR A 65 38.01 -25.68 3.19
C THR A 65 39.05 -25.36 2.09
N SER A 66 38.69 -24.52 1.11
CA SER A 66 39.58 -24.14 0.01
C SER A 66 40.80 -23.38 0.53
N LYS A 67 42.02 -23.90 0.26
CA LYS A 67 43.29 -23.25 0.64
C LYS A 67 43.44 -21.82 0.10
N ARG A 68 42.76 -21.48 -1.00
CA ARG A 68 42.83 -20.15 -1.60
C ARG A 68 41.71 -19.20 -1.15
N ARG A 69 40.69 -19.70 -0.44
CA ARG A 69 39.53 -18.91 0.03
C ARG A 69 38.84 -18.11 -1.11
N LEU A 70 38.77 -18.71 -2.29
CA LEU A 70 38.11 -18.15 -3.48
C LEU A 70 36.91 -19.01 -3.86
N MET A 71 35.76 -18.39 -4.08
CA MET A 71 34.54 -19.04 -4.55
C MET A 71 34.66 -19.33 -6.05
N SER A 72 34.43 -20.57 -6.44
CA SER A 72 34.40 -20.99 -7.84
C SER A 72 33.10 -20.60 -8.54
N THR A 73 33.10 -20.58 -9.88
CA THR A 73 31.89 -20.34 -10.66
C THR A 73 30.76 -21.31 -10.31
N SER A 74 31.05 -22.61 -10.07
CA SER A 74 30.03 -23.58 -9.70
C SER A 74 29.44 -23.33 -8.31
N GLN A 75 30.27 -22.92 -7.35
CA GLN A 75 29.79 -22.53 -6.02
C GLN A 75 28.90 -21.29 -6.08
N LEU A 76 29.23 -20.32 -6.94
CA LEU A 76 28.38 -19.15 -7.14
C LEU A 76 27.04 -19.54 -7.79
N VAL A 77 27.04 -20.43 -8.79
CA VAL A 77 25.79 -20.97 -9.36
C VAL A 77 24.93 -21.65 -8.29
N ASP A 78 25.54 -22.48 -7.44
CA ASP A 78 24.85 -23.14 -6.34
C ASP A 78 24.25 -22.11 -5.36
N PHE A 79 25.02 -21.10 -4.95
CA PHE A 79 24.56 -20.04 -4.07
C PHE A 79 23.37 -19.27 -4.66
N LEU A 80 23.46 -18.86 -5.92
CA LEU A 80 22.38 -18.12 -6.59
C LEU A 80 21.09 -18.93 -6.64
N ASN A 81 21.18 -20.23 -6.93
CA ASN A 81 20.01 -21.08 -7.16
C ASN A 81 19.43 -21.71 -5.89
N LYS A 82 20.25 -21.99 -4.88
CA LYS A 82 19.83 -22.66 -3.64
C LYS A 82 19.56 -21.68 -2.50
N THR A 83 20.26 -20.54 -2.47
CA THR A 83 20.18 -19.58 -1.36
C THR A 83 19.46 -18.30 -1.76
N GLN A 84 19.82 -17.69 -2.89
CA GLN A 84 19.26 -16.39 -3.29
C GLN A 84 17.91 -16.47 -3.99
N ARG A 85 17.62 -17.60 -4.65
CA ARG A 85 16.38 -17.79 -5.40
C ARG A 85 15.19 -18.02 -4.46
N ASP A 86 14.11 -17.30 -4.69
CA ASP A 86 12.80 -17.62 -4.10
C ASP A 86 12.28 -18.95 -4.69
N PRO A 87 12.10 -20.02 -3.87
CA PRO A 87 11.70 -21.34 -4.34
C PRO A 87 10.28 -21.38 -4.91
N ARG A 88 9.47 -20.33 -4.73
CA ARG A 88 8.10 -20.24 -5.27
C ARG A 88 8.07 -19.81 -6.74
N LEU A 89 9.19 -19.29 -7.27
CA LEU A 89 9.25 -18.78 -8.63
C LEU A 89 9.28 -19.90 -9.67
N ASN A 90 8.42 -19.78 -10.68
CA ASN A 90 8.38 -20.71 -11.80
C ASN A 90 9.71 -20.74 -12.57
N GLU A 91 10.21 -21.93 -12.86
CA GLU A 91 11.54 -22.15 -13.46
C GLU A 91 11.63 -21.76 -14.93
N ILE A 92 10.49 -21.70 -15.64
CA ILE A 92 10.46 -21.30 -17.05
C ILE A 92 10.43 -19.77 -17.15
N LEU A 93 9.58 -19.11 -16.36
CA LEU A 93 9.48 -17.65 -16.34
C LEU A 93 10.70 -16.98 -15.68
N HIS A 94 11.28 -17.66 -14.69
CA HIS A 94 12.47 -17.21 -13.98
C HIS A 94 13.53 -18.31 -14.04
N PRO A 95 14.32 -18.42 -15.12
CA PRO A 95 15.30 -19.48 -15.29
C PRO A 95 16.37 -19.46 -14.19
N TYR A 96 16.90 -20.65 -13.87
CA TYR A 96 18.03 -20.78 -12.96
C TYR A 96 19.27 -20.05 -13.49
N ALA A 97 20.06 -19.49 -12.58
CA ALA A 97 21.37 -18.99 -12.92
C ALA A 97 22.24 -20.13 -13.45
N ASN A 98 22.92 -19.90 -14.56
CA ASN A 98 23.82 -20.87 -15.16
C ASN A 98 25.28 -20.40 -15.04
N THR A 99 26.21 -21.23 -15.50
CA THR A 99 27.64 -20.93 -15.45
C THR A 99 28.00 -19.64 -16.18
N ALA A 100 27.32 -19.30 -17.29
CA ALA A 100 27.58 -18.06 -18.01
C ALA A 100 27.22 -16.86 -17.14
N ARG A 101 26.00 -16.84 -16.57
CA ARG A 101 25.55 -15.78 -15.66
C ARG A 101 26.48 -15.61 -14.45
N ALA A 102 26.90 -16.71 -13.83
CA ALA A 102 27.84 -16.65 -12.72
C ALA A 102 29.20 -16.06 -13.14
N ARG A 103 29.71 -16.36 -14.34
CA ARG A 103 30.94 -15.74 -14.86
C ARG A 103 30.77 -14.25 -15.12
N ASP A 104 29.62 -13.82 -15.62
CA ASP A 104 29.34 -12.40 -15.87
C ASP A 104 29.39 -11.61 -14.56
N LEU A 105 28.71 -12.11 -13.51
CA LEU A 105 28.75 -11.52 -12.17
C LEU A 105 30.17 -11.48 -11.60
N ILE A 106 30.95 -12.54 -11.78
CA ILE A 106 32.36 -12.55 -11.35
C ILE A 106 33.17 -11.50 -12.11
N GLN A 107 32.98 -11.40 -13.42
CA GLN A 107 33.70 -10.44 -14.25
C GLN A 107 33.39 -8.98 -13.89
N GLU A 108 32.15 -8.74 -13.46
CA GLU A 108 31.66 -7.43 -13.03
C GLU A 108 32.15 -7.06 -11.62
N TYR A 109 31.98 -7.95 -10.65
CA TYR A 109 32.18 -7.62 -9.24
C TYR A 109 33.56 -7.98 -8.68
N GLU A 110 34.33 -8.89 -9.29
CA GLU A 110 35.66 -9.25 -8.79
C GLU A 110 36.68 -8.13 -9.09
N PRO A 111 37.30 -7.52 -8.06
CA PRO A 111 38.28 -6.44 -8.27
C PRO A 111 39.57 -6.96 -8.90
N ASN A 112 40.02 -8.18 -8.58
CA ASN A 112 41.24 -8.73 -9.14
C ASN A 112 40.97 -9.38 -10.51
N LYS A 113 41.44 -8.73 -11.57
CA LYS A 113 41.23 -9.18 -12.96
C LYS A 113 41.75 -10.59 -13.25
N PHE A 114 42.79 -11.05 -12.55
CA PHE A 114 43.29 -12.42 -12.72
C PHE A 114 42.34 -13.47 -12.11
N ASN A 115 41.76 -13.17 -10.94
CA ASN A 115 40.74 -14.03 -10.34
C ASN A 115 39.49 -14.05 -11.23
N ALA A 116 39.06 -12.88 -11.72
CA ALA A 116 37.93 -12.73 -12.61
C ALA A 116 38.06 -13.58 -13.88
N GLN A 117 39.22 -13.50 -14.55
CA GLN A 117 39.53 -14.30 -15.75
C GLN A 117 39.51 -15.82 -15.48
N LYS A 118 39.81 -16.24 -14.25
CA LYS A 118 39.76 -17.64 -13.83
C LYS A 118 38.36 -18.08 -13.34
N GLY A 119 37.36 -17.20 -13.38
CA GLY A 119 36.03 -17.48 -12.84
C GLY A 119 36.04 -17.71 -11.33
N GLN A 120 36.90 -17.00 -10.61
CA GLN A 120 37.03 -17.06 -9.16
C GLN A 120 36.62 -15.73 -8.54
N LEU A 121 35.73 -15.79 -7.53
CA LEU A 121 35.26 -14.64 -6.78
C LEU A 121 35.95 -14.61 -5.41
N SER A 122 36.49 -13.46 -5.04
CA SER A 122 37.03 -13.21 -3.70
C SER A 122 35.94 -12.76 -2.73
N PHE A 123 36.27 -12.68 -1.45
CA PHE A 123 35.37 -12.11 -0.44
C PHE A 123 34.95 -10.67 -0.79
N ASP A 124 35.89 -9.86 -1.29
CA ASP A 124 35.62 -8.49 -1.72
C ASP A 124 34.64 -8.44 -2.89
N GLY A 125 34.81 -9.33 -3.88
CA GLY A 125 33.87 -9.45 -4.99
C GLY A 125 32.49 -9.94 -4.56
N PHE A 126 32.43 -10.88 -3.62
CA PHE A 126 31.18 -11.36 -3.04
C PHE A 126 30.44 -10.25 -2.27
N LEU A 127 31.16 -9.46 -1.47
CA LEU A 127 30.60 -8.31 -0.76
C LEU A 127 30.06 -7.26 -1.72
N ARG A 128 30.76 -6.99 -2.84
CA ARG A 128 30.27 -6.12 -3.92
C ARG A 128 28.98 -6.63 -4.53
N TYR A 129 28.92 -7.92 -4.87
CA TYR A 129 27.71 -8.55 -5.38
C TYR A 129 26.52 -8.39 -4.41
N LEU A 130 26.72 -8.68 -3.11
CA LEU A 130 25.64 -8.59 -2.12
C LEU A 130 25.04 -7.19 -1.98
N MET A 131 25.83 -6.15 -2.27
CA MET A 131 25.44 -4.74 -2.20
C MET A 131 25.05 -4.16 -3.56
N SER A 132 25.02 -4.98 -4.61
CA SER A 132 24.79 -4.54 -5.99
C SER A 132 23.32 -4.57 -6.40
N GLU A 133 23.04 -3.98 -7.55
CA GLU A 133 21.73 -4.01 -8.21
C GLU A 133 21.33 -5.41 -8.72
N ASP A 134 22.26 -6.38 -8.75
CA ASP A 134 21.97 -7.78 -9.08
C ASP A 134 21.48 -8.60 -7.87
N ASN A 135 21.53 -8.04 -6.67
CA ASN A 135 21.04 -8.68 -5.45
C ASN A 135 20.00 -7.83 -4.70
N PRO A 136 18.96 -7.28 -5.38
CA PRO A 136 17.96 -6.47 -4.73
C PRO A 136 17.07 -7.36 -3.87
N ILE A 137 16.60 -6.82 -2.74
CA ILE A 137 15.67 -7.53 -1.86
C ILE A 137 14.28 -7.74 -2.50
N MET A 138 13.89 -6.84 -3.41
CA MET A 138 12.63 -6.91 -4.16
C MET A 138 12.90 -6.92 -5.65
N ALA A 139 12.18 -7.76 -6.39
CA ALA A 139 12.24 -7.75 -7.84
C ALA A 139 11.71 -6.43 -8.40
N ALA A 140 12.40 -5.87 -9.40
CA ALA A 140 12.01 -4.60 -10.02
C ALA A 140 10.58 -4.62 -10.59
N SER A 141 10.11 -5.77 -11.09
CA SER A 141 8.74 -5.93 -11.58
C SER A 141 7.65 -5.69 -10.53
N LYS A 142 7.97 -5.83 -9.23
CA LYS A 142 7.04 -5.53 -8.14
C LYS A 142 6.93 -4.04 -7.83
N LEU A 143 7.86 -3.23 -8.34
CA LEU A 143 7.83 -1.77 -8.24
C LEU A 143 7.19 -1.13 -9.47
N ASP A 144 7.04 -1.89 -10.55
CA ASP A 144 6.40 -1.44 -11.79
C ASP A 144 4.87 -1.58 -11.70
N LEU A 145 4.15 -0.74 -12.44
CA LEU A 145 2.69 -0.80 -12.55
C LEU A 145 2.30 -1.93 -13.51
N SER A 146 2.35 -3.16 -12.98
CA SER A 146 2.17 -4.40 -13.74
C SER A 146 0.89 -5.16 -13.41
N ASP A 147 0.09 -4.66 -12.47
CA ASP A 147 -1.21 -5.24 -12.12
C ASP A 147 -2.25 -5.00 -13.23
N ASP A 148 -3.20 -5.92 -13.36
CA ASP A 148 -4.37 -5.75 -14.23
C ASP A 148 -5.24 -4.61 -13.68
N MET A 149 -5.43 -3.55 -14.47
CA MET A 149 -6.20 -2.36 -14.09
C MET A 149 -7.57 -2.27 -14.81
N ASP A 150 -7.99 -3.36 -15.46
CA ASP A 150 -9.23 -3.51 -16.23
C ASP A 150 -10.33 -4.30 -15.49
N GLN A 151 -10.09 -4.72 -14.24
CA GLN A 151 -11.14 -5.30 -13.39
C GLN A 151 -12.07 -4.22 -12.82
N PRO A 152 -13.30 -4.55 -12.40
CA PRO A 152 -14.20 -3.61 -11.74
C PRO A 152 -13.54 -2.93 -10.54
N MET A 153 -13.83 -1.64 -10.33
CA MET A 153 -13.27 -0.85 -9.21
C MET A 153 -13.37 -1.52 -7.82
N ALA A 154 -14.41 -2.34 -7.59
CA ALA A 154 -14.62 -3.05 -6.34
C ALA A 154 -13.57 -4.14 -6.03
N HIS A 155 -12.72 -4.51 -7.00
CA HIS A 155 -11.71 -5.57 -6.85
C HIS A 155 -10.36 -5.06 -6.33
N TYR A 156 -10.21 -3.75 -6.11
CA TYR A 156 -8.95 -3.13 -5.73
C TYR A 156 -8.97 -2.61 -4.30
N PHE A 157 -7.84 -2.75 -3.60
CA PHE A 157 -7.58 -1.94 -2.42
C PHE A 157 -7.20 -0.53 -2.86
N ILE A 158 -7.94 0.46 -2.35
CA ILE A 158 -7.73 1.87 -2.68
C ILE A 158 -7.11 2.57 -1.48
N ASN A 159 -5.91 3.14 -1.67
CA ASN A 159 -5.25 3.96 -0.66
C ASN A 159 -6.13 5.17 -0.30
N SER A 160 -6.58 5.23 0.95
CA SER A 160 -7.66 6.12 1.39
C SER A 160 -7.27 6.85 2.68
N SER A 161 -7.62 8.13 2.75
CA SER A 161 -7.36 9.02 3.88
C SER A 161 -8.68 9.39 4.57
N HIS A 162 -8.64 9.50 5.89
CA HIS A 162 -9.78 9.86 6.75
C HIS A 162 -9.50 11.20 7.43
N ASN A 163 -10.51 12.08 7.47
CA ASN A 163 -10.37 13.47 7.92
C ASN A 163 -9.11 14.13 7.36
N THR A 164 -8.94 14.05 6.03
CA THR A 164 -7.68 14.37 5.33
C THR A 164 -7.15 15.76 5.66
N TYR A 165 -8.03 16.72 5.94
CA TYR A 165 -7.68 18.08 6.30
C TYR A 165 -6.90 18.21 7.63
N LEU A 166 -6.93 17.23 8.54
CA LEU A 166 -6.27 17.29 9.84
C LEU A 166 -4.79 16.93 9.77
N THR A 167 -3.93 17.74 10.39
CA THR A 167 -2.48 17.47 10.51
C THR A 167 -2.06 17.11 11.93
N GLY A 168 -3.01 16.78 12.80
CA GLY A 168 -2.75 16.55 14.22
C GLY A 168 -3.97 16.00 14.96
N HIS A 169 -4.08 16.34 16.24
CA HIS A 169 -5.13 15.82 17.12
C HIS A 169 -6.56 16.13 16.62
N GLN A 170 -7.50 15.19 16.76
CA GLN A 170 -8.87 15.30 16.25
C GLN A 170 -9.66 16.48 16.85
N LEU A 171 -9.39 16.87 18.10
CA LEU A 171 -10.17 17.92 18.78
C LEU A 171 -9.50 19.30 18.81
N THR A 172 -8.17 19.32 18.73
CA THR A 172 -7.33 20.50 19.04
C THR A 172 -6.16 20.68 18.07
N GLY A 173 -6.08 19.81 17.06
CA GLY A 173 -5.09 19.89 16.02
C GLY A 173 -5.33 21.05 15.06
N LYS A 174 -4.54 21.06 13.99
CA LYS A 174 -4.68 22.02 12.91
C LYS A 174 -5.33 21.35 11.71
N SER A 175 -6.05 22.15 10.94
CA SER A 175 -6.45 21.84 9.59
C SER A 175 -5.47 22.48 8.59
N SER A 176 -5.34 21.91 7.40
CA SER A 176 -4.47 22.45 6.37
C SER A 176 -5.02 22.17 4.97
N VAL A 177 -4.79 23.09 4.04
CA VAL A 177 -4.97 22.83 2.60
C VAL A 177 -3.85 21.94 2.07
N GLU A 178 -2.64 22.13 2.58
CA GLU A 178 -1.44 21.46 2.07
C GLU A 178 -1.45 19.95 2.26
N ILE A 179 -2.11 19.46 3.31
CA ILE A 179 -2.18 18.02 3.57
C ILE A 179 -2.96 17.25 2.50
N TYR A 180 -3.87 17.90 1.75
CA TYR A 180 -4.49 17.30 0.57
C TYR A 180 -3.46 17.08 -0.54
N ARG A 181 -2.60 18.09 -0.81
CA ARG A 181 -1.50 17.93 -1.77
C ARG A 181 -0.59 16.79 -1.38
N GLN A 182 -0.14 16.76 -0.13
CA GLN A 182 0.76 15.74 0.37
C GLN A 182 0.13 14.34 0.32
N SER A 183 -1.14 14.21 0.68
CA SER A 183 -1.86 12.93 0.60
C SER A 183 -1.93 12.40 -0.84
N LEU A 184 -2.27 13.26 -1.80
CA LEU A 184 -2.37 12.89 -3.21
C LEU A 184 -0.99 12.59 -3.81
N LEU A 185 0.04 13.38 -3.48
CA LEU A 185 1.43 13.14 -3.90
C LEU A 185 1.97 11.80 -3.35
N ALA A 186 1.60 11.42 -2.13
CA ALA A 186 1.92 10.11 -1.56
C ALA A 186 1.16 8.93 -2.20
N GLY A 187 0.29 9.19 -3.18
CA GLY A 187 -0.46 8.17 -3.92
C GLY A 187 -1.84 7.84 -3.34
N CYS A 188 -2.33 8.59 -2.34
CA CYS A 188 -3.69 8.42 -1.84
C CYS A 188 -4.70 8.72 -2.95
N ARG A 189 -5.74 7.90 -3.10
CA ARG A 189 -6.76 7.99 -4.16
C ARG A 189 -8.18 8.25 -3.63
N CYS A 190 -8.37 8.29 -2.32
CA CYS A 190 -9.64 8.70 -1.70
C CYS A 190 -9.35 9.67 -0.56
N VAL A 191 -9.89 10.89 -0.65
CA VAL A 191 -9.71 11.93 0.36
C VAL A 191 -11.06 12.42 0.88
N GLU A 192 -11.10 12.81 2.14
CA GLU A 192 -12.32 13.19 2.85
C GLU A 192 -12.40 14.70 3.04
N LEU A 193 -13.60 15.25 2.80
CA LEU A 193 -13.92 16.68 2.88
C LEU A 193 -15.19 16.88 3.72
N ASP A 194 -15.03 17.47 4.90
CA ASP A 194 -16.13 17.77 5.81
C ASP A 194 -16.63 19.19 5.57
N PHE A 195 -17.62 19.33 4.69
CA PHE A 195 -18.16 20.63 4.31
C PHE A 195 -19.13 21.17 5.35
N TRP A 196 -18.89 22.41 5.79
CA TRP A 196 -19.74 23.16 6.70
C TRP A 196 -20.09 24.54 6.15
N ASN A 197 -21.19 25.10 6.65
CA ASN A 197 -21.59 26.46 6.30
C ASN A 197 -20.57 27.47 6.85
N GLY A 198 -19.89 28.21 5.98
CA GLY A 198 -19.06 29.33 6.43
C GLY A 198 -19.88 30.61 6.60
N ARG A 199 -19.33 31.53 7.41
CA ARG A 199 -20.01 32.74 7.88
C ARG A 199 -20.24 33.80 6.79
N THR A 200 -19.45 33.77 5.72
CA THR A 200 -19.45 34.77 4.64
C THR A 200 -20.06 34.23 3.34
N GLU A 201 -21.00 33.28 3.43
CA GLU A 201 -21.58 32.58 2.27
C GLU A 201 -20.53 31.80 1.44
N GLU A 202 -19.37 31.52 2.03
CA GLU A 202 -18.34 30.64 1.49
C GLU A 202 -18.37 29.32 2.26
N PRO A 203 -18.42 28.15 1.59
CA PRO A 203 -18.28 26.87 2.27
C PRO A 203 -16.89 26.71 2.86
N VAL A 204 -16.80 26.04 4.00
CA VAL A 204 -15.54 25.75 4.70
C VAL A 204 -15.39 24.25 4.94
N ILE A 205 -14.17 23.83 5.24
CA ILE A 205 -13.87 22.47 5.72
C ILE A 205 -13.39 22.55 7.17
N VAL A 206 -14.02 21.76 8.04
CA VAL A 206 -13.72 21.74 9.47
C VAL A 206 -14.25 20.46 10.13
N HIS A 207 -13.59 20.03 11.21
CA HIS A 207 -14.14 19.00 12.09
C HIS A 207 -15.19 19.64 13.00
N GLY A 208 -16.46 19.39 12.70
CA GLY A 208 -17.60 20.03 13.38
C GLY A 208 -17.57 19.89 14.90
N TYR A 209 -18.04 20.94 15.59
CA TYR A 209 -18.13 20.97 17.07
C TYR A 209 -16.79 20.77 17.82
N THR A 210 -15.66 21.05 17.19
CA THR A 210 -14.32 20.99 17.81
C THR A 210 -13.61 22.36 17.84
N PHE A 211 -12.38 22.40 18.36
CA PHE A 211 -11.52 23.60 18.36
C PHE A 211 -10.59 23.67 17.15
N VAL A 212 -10.71 22.74 16.20
CA VAL A 212 -9.90 22.74 14.99
C VAL A 212 -10.29 23.96 14.13
N PRO A 213 -9.33 24.77 13.65
CA PRO A 213 -9.61 25.87 12.73
C PRO A 213 -10.29 25.40 11.44
N GLU A 214 -11.11 26.24 10.83
CA GLU A 214 -11.67 25.99 9.50
C GLU A 214 -10.71 26.41 8.38
N ILE A 215 -10.81 25.76 7.22
CA ILE A 215 -10.10 26.14 5.99
C ILE A 215 -11.09 26.39 4.85
N CYS A 216 -10.70 27.23 3.88
CA CYS A 216 -11.50 27.54 2.71
C CYS A 216 -11.72 26.28 1.85
N ALA A 217 -12.98 25.95 1.55
CA ALA A 217 -13.30 24.82 0.68
C ALA A 217 -12.76 25.00 -0.74
N LYS A 218 -12.80 26.22 -1.27
CA LYS A 218 -12.31 26.53 -2.63
C LYS A 218 -10.82 26.22 -2.75
N ASP A 219 -10.02 26.68 -1.78
CA ASP A 219 -8.57 26.47 -1.76
C ASP A 219 -8.22 24.97 -1.68
N VAL A 220 -9.01 24.18 -0.94
CA VAL A 220 -8.86 22.72 -0.89
C VAL A 220 -9.16 22.09 -2.25
N LEU A 221 -10.25 22.47 -2.92
CA LEU A 221 -10.59 21.95 -4.24
C LEU A 221 -9.51 22.33 -5.28
N GLU A 222 -8.97 23.55 -5.24
CA GLU A 222 -7.86 23.99 -6.08
C GLU A 222 -6.59 23.18 -5.82
N ALA A 223 -6.25 22.91 -4.54
CA ALA A 223 -5.11 22.08 -4.16
C ALA A 223 -5.24 20.63 -4.63
N ILE A 224 -6.45 20.07 -4.57
CA ILE A 224 -6.76 18.74 -5.11
C ILE A 224 -6.57 18.73 -6.62
N ALA A 225 -7.15 19.69 -7.34
CA ALA A 225 -7.03 19.78 -8.80
C ALA A 225 -5.58 19.87 -9.26
N GLU A 226 -4.74 20.60 -8.53
CA GLU A 226 -3.33 20.76 -8.82
C GLU A 226 -2.53 19.45 -8.68
N THR A 227 -2.91 18.56 -7.79
CA THR A 227 -2.07 17.42 -7.37
C THR A 227 -2.67 16.04 -7.57
N ALA A 228 -3.97 15.93 -7.87
CA ALA A 228 -4.72 14.68 -8.02
C ALA A 228 -4.00 13.64 -8.90
N PHE A 229 -3.39 14.09 -9.99
CA PHE A 229 -2.80 13.21 -10.99
C PHE A 229 -1.28 13.37 -11.19
N LYS A 230 -0.56 13.99 -10.24
CA LYS A 230 0.89 14.19 -10.35
C LYS A 230 1.71 12.90 -10.21
N THR A 231 1.28 11.99 -9.34
CA THR A 231 2.02 10.74 -9.03
C THR A 231 1.28 9.47 -9.42
N SER A 232 0.01 9.57 -9.83
CA SER A 232 -0.78 8.47 -10.35
C SER A 232 -1.91 9.00 -11.24
N GLU A 233 -2.13 8.38 -12.39
CA GLU A 233 -3.19 8.76 -13.33
C GLU A 233 -4.56 8.18 -12.96
N PHE A 234 -4.63 7.25 -12.02
CA PHE A 234 -5.85 6.54 -11.65
C PHE A 234 -6.84 7.45 -10.91
N PRO A 235 -8.15 7.12 -10.93
CA PRO A 235 -9.21 7.99 -10.42
C PRO A 235 -9.01 8.40 -8.97
N VAL A 236 -9.48 9.60 -8.65
CA VAL A 236 -9.53 10.13 -7.28
C VAL A 236 -10.99 10.21 -6.83
N ILE A 237 -11.26 9.70 -5.63
CA ILE A 237 -12.58 9.75 -4.99
C ILE A 237 -12.56 10.85 -3.93
N LEU A 238 -13.55 11.73 -3.98
CA LEU A 238 -13.78 12.73 -2.94
C LEU A 238 -14.94 12.29 -2.06
N SER A 239 -14.66 11.89 -0.83
CA SER A 239 -15.67 11.54 0.17
C SER A 239 -16.19 12.80 0.83
N PHE A 240 -17.41 13.19 0.49
CA PHE A 240 -18.03 14.40 1.05
C PHE A 240 -18.84 14.05 2.29
N GLU A 241 -18.49 14.68 3.42
CA GLU A 241 -19.37 14.79 4.59
C GLU A 241 -20.04 16.16 4.56
N ASN A 242 -21.29 16.22 4.12
CA ASN A 242 -21.95 17.47 3.76
C ASN A 242 -22.94 17.97 4.82
N HIS A 243 -22.59 19.09 5.47
CA HIS A 243 -23.41 19.82 6.46
C HIS A 243 -23.84 21.21 5.96
N CYS A 244 -23.64 21.50 4.67
CA CYS A 244 -23.98 22.78 4.08
C CYS A 244 -25.49 22.91 3.80
N ASN A 245 -26.00 24.14 3.85
CA ASN A 245 -27.33 24.48 3.37
C ASN A 245 -27.40 24.45 1.83
N PRO A 246 -28.59 24.42 1.20
CA PRO A 246 -28.72 24.30 -0.25
C PRO A 246 -27.97 25.37 -1.06
N ARG A 247 -27.88 26.61 -0.54
CA ARG A 247 -27.18 27.71 -1.21
C ARG A 247 -25.68 27.45 -1.29
N GLN A 248 -25.07 27.03 -0.18
CA GLN A 248 -23.64 26.69 -0.17
C GLN A 248 -23.35 25.34 -0.86
N GLN A 249 -24.28 24.38 -0.85
CA GLN A 249 -24.17 23.17 -1.67
C GLN A 249 -24.11 23.48 -3.17
N ALA A 250 -24.96 24.39 -3.66
CA ALA A 250 -24.91 24.84 -5.05
C ALA A 250 -23.56 25.47 -5.40
N LYS A 251 -22.97 26.20 -4.45
CA LYS A 251 -21.65 26.81 -4.59
C LYS A 251 -20.53 25.78 -4.65
N ILE A 252 -20.54 24.76 -3.78
CA ILE A 252 -19.61 23.62 -3.84
C ILE A 252 -19.70 22.91 -5.19
N ALA A 253 -20.92 22.69 -5.70
CA ALA A 253 -21.12 22.07 -7.00
C ALA A 253 -20.56 22.92 -8.16
N ASN A 254 -20.72 24.24 -8.11
CA ASN A 254 -20.12 25.15 -9.08
C ASN A 254 -18.60 25.14 -9.02
N TYR A 255 -18.02 25.21 -7.81
CA TYR A 255 -16.57 25.07 -7.63
C TYR A 255 -16.04 23.76 -8.19
N CYS A 256 -16.72 22.63 -7.95
CA CYS A 256 -16.29 21.35 -8.53
C CYS A 256 -16.28 21.39 -10.06
N ARG A 257 -17.31 21.96 -10.71
CA ARG A 257 -17.36 22.05 -12.19
C ARG A 257 -16.30 23.01 -12.73
N GLU A 258 -16.12 24.16 -12.12
CA GLU A 258 -15.18 25.20 -12.57
C GLU A 258 -13.73 24.77 -12.37
N ILE A 259 -13.40 24.23 -11.19
CA ILE A 259 -12.02 23.89 -10.81
C ILE A 259 -11.58 22.57 -11.44
N PHE A 260 -12.43 21.54 -11.40
CA PHE A 260 -12.05 20.23 -11.93
C PHE A 260 -12.27 20.12 -13.44
N GLY A 261 -13.22 20.87 -14.01
CA GLY A 261 -13.50 20.84 -15.44
C GLY A 261 -13.67 19.41 -15.95
N ASP A 262 -12.92 19.06 -16.99
CA ASP A 262 -12.94 17.73 -17.62
C ASP A 262 -12.47 16.59 -16.70
N MET A 263 -11.79 16.89 -15.59
CA MET A 263 -11.43 15.88 -14.60
C MET A 263 -12.66 15.40 -13.83
N LEU A 264 -13.71 16.21 -13.69
CA LEU A 264 -14.91 15.79 -12.98
C LEU A 264 -15.67 14.72 -13.78
N LEU A 265 -15.98 13.59 -13.14
CA LEU A 265 -16.94 12.62 -13.67
C LEU A 265 -18.36 13.04 -13.24
N ASP A 266 -19.02 13.84 -14.07
CA ASP A 266 -20.33 14.42 -13.79
C ASP A 266 -21.51 13.63 -14.38
N ARG A 267 -21.22 12.65 -15.24
CA ARG A 267 -22.18 11.72 -15.83
C ARG A 267 -21.65 10.29 -15.85
N PRO A 268 -22.55 9.28 -15.85
CA PRO A 268 -22.16 7.89 -16.07
C PRO A 268 -21.44 7.73 -17.42
N LEU A 269 -20.60 6.72 -17.52
CA LEU A 269 -20.04 6.29 -18.81
C LEU A 269 -21.13 5.56 -19.60
N ASP A 270 -21.19 5.77 -20.91
CA ASP A 270 -22.17 5.07 -21.77
C ASP A 270 -22.02 3.54 -21.69
N SER A 271 -20.79 3.07 -21.47
CA SER A 271 -20.47 1.65 -21.27
C SER A 271 -20.86 1.09 -19.90
N HIS A 272 -21.09 1.95 -18.90
CA HIS A 272 -21.39 1.57 -17.52
C HIS A 272 -22.57 2.41 -17.02
N PRO A 273 -23.79 2.20 -17.56
CA PRO A 273 -24.97 2.91 -17.11
C PRO A 273 -25.29 2.56 -15.65
N LEU A 274 -25.94 3.48 -14.94
CA LEU A 274 -26.32 3.29 -13.53
C LEU A 274 -27.58 2.42 -13.40
N GLU A 275 -27.47 1.17 -13.82
CA GLU A 275 -28.52 0.17 -13.80
C GLU A 275 -28.17 -1.00 -12.87
N SER A 276 -29.18 -1.78 -12.47
CA SER A 276 -28.96 -2.94 -11.61
C SER A 276 -28.16 -4.01 -12.37
N ASN A 277 -27.22 -4.66 -11.68
CA ASN A 277 -26.33 -5.69 -12.22
C ASN A 277 -25.31 -5.21 -13.27
N VAL A 278 -25.12 -3.89 -13.41
CA VAL A 278 -23.99 -3.33 -14.14
C VAL A 278 -22.83 -3.14 -13.16
N GLU A 279 -21.67 -3.72 -13.47
CA GLU A 279 -20.47 -3.61 -12.62
C GLU A 279 -19.90 -2.18 -12.63
N LEU A 280 -19.11 -1.85 -11.61
CA LEU A 280 -18.39 -0.57 -11.58
C LEU A 280 -17.34 -0.53 -12.70
N PRO A 281 -17.14 0.62 -13.36
CA PRO A 281 -16.08 0.74 -14.35
C PRO A 281 -14.71 0.45 -13.74
N PRO A 282 -13.79 -0.12 -14.53
CA PRO A 282 -12.42 -0.35 -14.10
C PRO A 282 -11.63 0.96 -13.93
N PRO A 283 -10.57 0.97 -13.09
CA PRO A 283 -9.70 2.12 -12.91
C PRO A 283 -9.08 2.64 -14.23
N ALA A 284 -8.75 1.75 -15.17
CA ALA A 284 -8.20 2.14 -16.47
C ALA A 284 -9.13 3.04 -17.30
N LEU A 285 -10.44 2.80 -17.26
CA LEU A 285 -11.44 3.64 -17.95
C LEU A 285 -11.72 4.96 -17.24
N LEU A 286 -11.30 5.09 -15.99
CA LEU A 286 -11.51 6.26 -15.15
C LEU A 286 -10.23 7.07 -14.92
N LYS A 287 -9.19 6.85 -15.74
CA LYS A 287 -7.96 7.64 -15.66
C LYS A 287 -8.25 9.13 -15.73
N ARG A 288 -7.62 9.88 -14.82
CA ARG A 288 -7.72 11.32 -14.67
C ARG A 288 -9.13 11.83 -14.35
N LYS A 289 -9.97 10.96 -13.77
CA LYS A 289 -11.31 11.33 -13.31
C LYS A 289 -11.39 11.50 -11.80
N ILE A 290 -12.19 12.49 -11.39
CA ILE A 290 -12.53 12.82 -10.01
C ILE A 290 -13.99 12.43 -9.80
N ILE A 291 -14.24 11.58 -8.80
CA ILE A 291 -15.55 11.01 -8.49
C ILE A 291 -16.02 11.56 -7.16
N ASN A 292 -17.20 12.19 -7.15
CA ASN A 292 -17.79 12.72 -5.92
C ASN A 292 -18.67 11.65 -5.25
N LYS A 293 -18.27 11.22 -4.05
CA LYS A 293 -19.10 10.39 -3.17
C LYS A 293 -19.88 11.31 -2.24
N ASN A 294 -21.16 11.54 -2.56
CA ASN A 294 -22.10 12.31 -1.74
C ASN A 294 -23.52 11.69 -1.81
N LYS A 295 -24.42 12.11 -0.92
CA LYS A 295 -25.83 11.70 -0.94
C LYS A 295 -26.50 12.12 -2.26
N LYS A 296 -27.31 11.23 -2.83
CA LYS A 296 -28.12 11.46 -4.04
C LYS A 296 -29.60 11.27 -3.69
N ASN A 297 -30.45 12.21 -4.08
CA ASN A 297 -31.90 12.05 -3.97
C ASN A 297 -32.42 11.23 -5.17
N TYR A 298 -33.13 10.15 -4.90
CA TYR A 298 -33.88 9.40 -5.92
C TYR A 298 -35.28 10.01 -6.04
N HIS A 299 -35.52 10.84 -7.07
CA HIS A 299 -36.89 11.12 -7.48
C HIS A 299 -37.39 9.95 -8.31
N HIS A 300 -38.20 9.07 -7.71
CA HIS A 300 -39.03 8.16 -8.48
C HIS A 300 -39.95 9.00 -9.38
N GLN A 301 -39.68 9.03 -10.68
CA GLN A 301 -40.69 9.45 -11.64
C GLN A 301 -41.79 8.38 -11.64
N HIS A 302 -42.85 8.60 -10.87
CA HIS A 302 -44.11 7.91 -11.11
C HIS A 302 -44.62 8.39 -12.47
N GLY A 303 -44.41 7.56 -13.49
CA GLY A 303 -45.07 7.71 -14.77
C GLY A 303 -46.58 7.72 -14.53
N HIS A 304 -47.19 8.89 -14.75
CA HIS A 304 -48.64 9.03 -14.84
C HIS A 304 -49.08 8.20 -16.06
N HIS A 305 -49.55 6.97 -15.83
CA HIS A 305 -50.28 6.25 -16.87
C HIS A 305 -51.63 6.94 -17.05
N ASP A 306 -51.72 7.76 -18.10
CA ASP A 306 -52.98 8.25 -18.63
C ASP A 306 -53.89 7.05 -18.95
N LYS A 307 -54.95 6.90 -18.15
CA LYS A 307 -56.05 5.99 -18.46
C LYS A 307 -56.80 6.54 -19.68
N LYS A 308 -56.52 6.01 -20.87
CA LYS A 308 -57.45 6.13 -22.00
C LYS A 308 -58.72 5.31 -21.69
N ALA A 309 -59.84 6.02 -21.68
CA ALA A 309 -61.18 5.48 -21.58
C ALA A 309 -61.53 4.65 -22.83
N ALA A 310 -62.21 3.51 -22.62
CA ALA A 310 -62.93 2.79 -23.66
C ALA A 310 -64.35 2.48 -23.15
N THR A 311 -65.33 2.75 -24.01
CA THR A 311 -66.77 2.78 -23.72
C THR A 311 -67.44 1.43 -24.03
N VAL A 312 -68.16 0.89 -23.04
CA VAL A 312 -69.36 0.01 -22.97
C VAL A 312 -69.85 -0.77 -24.21
N VAL A 313 -70.05 -2.11 -24.07
CA VAL A 313 -71.26 -2.89 -24.49
C VAL A 313 -71.44 -4.14 -23.60
N SER A 314 -72.69 -4.49 -23.26
CA SER A 314 -73.19 -5.56 -22.38
C SER A 314 -73.30 -6.98 -22.98
N SER A 315 -73.33 -8.00 -22.10
CA SER A 315 -73.36 -9.49 -22.23
C SER A 315 -74.54 -10.09 -23.04
N PRO A 316 -74.58 -11.39 -23.46
CA PRO A 316 -74.54 -12.59 -22.57
C PRO A 316 -73.99 -13.95 -23.11
N GLN A 317 -73.85 -14.89 -22.17
CA GLN A 317 -74.05 -16.36 -22.26
C GLN A 317 -72.92 -17.33 -22.70
N GLN A 318 -72.90 -18.44 -21.95
CA GLN A 318 -71.94 -19.55 -21.94
C GLN A 318 -72.61 -20.81 -22.53
N PRO A 319 -71.90 -21.67 -23.28
CA PRO A 319 -72.28 -23.08 -23.47
C PRO A 319 -71.28 -24.10 -22.88
N PRO A 320 -71.69 -25.37 -22.70
CA PRO A 320 -71.08 -26.38 -21.83
C PRO A 320 -70.02 -27.27 -22.54
N PRO A 321 -69.36 -28.22 -21.84
CA PRO A 321 -68.19 -28.93 -22.35
C PRO A 321 -68.54 -30.29 -22.99
N PRO A 322 -67.64 -30.91 -23.77
CA PRO A 322 -67.73 -32.33 -24.08
C PRO A 322 -66.65 -33.19 -23.41
N ALA A 323 -67.02 -34.47 -23.34
CA ALA A 323 -66.47 -35.54 -22.54
C ALA A 323 -65.20 -36.20 -23.10
N GLY A 324 -64.45 -36.85 -22.20
CA GLY A 324 -63.42 -37.84 -22.48
C GLY A 324 -63.35 -38.86 -21.34
N THR A 325 -63.63 -40.11 -21.67
CA THR A 325 -63.94 -41.24 -20.79
C THR A 325 -62.67 -41.94 -20.28
N THR A 326 -62.61 -42.14 -18.94
CA THR A 326 -62.08 -43.27 -18.10
C THR A 326 -60.85 -44.08 -18.56
N VAL A 327 -59.99 -44.71 -17.76
CA VAL A 327 -59.99 -45.32 -16.41
C VAL A 327 -58.47 -45.34 -16.03
N VAL A 328 -57.98 -45.42 -14.78
CA VAL A 328 -57.75 -46.66 -14.00
C VAL A 328 -57.10 -46.30 -12.65
N ALA A 329 -57.70 -46.89 -11.61
CA ALA A 329 -57.19 -47.36 -10.31
C ALA A 329 -56.54 -46.42 -9.27
N ASN A 330 -57.27 -46.34 -8.16
CA ASN A 330 -56.77 -46.27 -6.79
C ASN A 330 -55.74 -47.38 -6.50
N ASN A 331 -54.66 -47.05 -5.78
CA ASN A 331 -54.55 -47.51 -4.39
C ASN A 331 -53.52 -46.73 -3.58
N VAL A 332 -53.94 -46.52 -2.34
CA VAL A 332 -53.37 -45.74 -1.26
C VAL A 332 -52.34 -46.56 -0.49
N SER A 333 -51.21 -45.95 -0.09
CA SER A 333 -50.72 -46.01 1.30
C SER A 333 -49.49 -45.10 1.51
N ASN A 334 -49.63 -44.21 2.51
CA ASN A 334 -48.70 -43.88 3.59
C ASN A 334 -47.18 -43.77 3.30
N SER A 335 -46.40 -42.85 3.87
CA SER A 335 -46.58 -41.78 4.87
C SER A 335 -45.18 -41.23 5.15
N ASN A 336 -45.11 -40.04 5.75
CA ASN A 336 -43.97 -39.44 6.48
C ASN A 336 -42.88 -38.76 5.63
N SER A 337 -42.39 -37.56 5.97
CA SER A 337 -42.72 -36.63 7.04
C SER A 337 -41.89 -35.35 6.88
N THR A 338 -42.56 -34.20 7.04
CA THR A 338 -42.17 -32.95 7.76
C THR A 338 -40.75 -32.38 7.50
N ALA A 339 -40.59 -31.20 6.89
CA ALA A 339 -40.99 -29.85 7.35
C ALA A 339 -40.22 -29.35 8.59
N ALA A 340 -39.45 -28.27 8.41
CA ALA A 340 -39.22 -27.25 9.42
C ALA A 340 -38.87 -25.92 8.74
N ASN A 341 -39.62 -24.87 9.09
CA ASN A 341 -39.41 -23.49 8.69
C ASN A 341 -39.55 -22.63 9.96
N ALA A 342 -38.69 -21.61 10.07
CA ALA A 342 -38.78 -20.43 10.96
C ALA A 342 -38.74 -20.70 12.50
N HIS A 343 -38.30 -19.81 13.40
CA HIS A 343 -38.10 -18.37 13.37
C HIS A 343 -37.26 -17.92 14.61
N ALA A 344 -36.70 -16.71 14.57
CA ALA A 344 -36.30 -15.73 15.62
C ALA A 344 -36.10 -16.18 17.10
N THR A 345 -35.22 -15.59 17.92
CA THR A 345 -35.36 -14.24 18.52
C THR A 345 -34.08 -13.81 19.33
N THR A 346 -33.75 -12.51 19.26
CA THR A 346 -33.23 -11.56 20.31
C THR A 346 -32.15 -11.89 21.38
N VAL A 347 -31.13 -11.00 21.39
CA VAL A 347 -30.60 -10.15 22.50
C VAL A 347 -29.79 -10.79 23.64
N ASN A 348 -28.50 -10.42 23.83
CA ASN A 348 -28.03 -9.35 24.75
C ASN A 348 -26.49 -9.30 24.91
N ASN A 349 -26.04 -8.14 25.40
CA ASN A 349 -24.67 -7.65 25.58
C ASN A 349 -23.97 -8.23 26.83
N SER A 350 -22.67 -8.53 26.78
CA SER A 350 -21.73 -8.33 27.91
C SER A 350 -20.26 -8.64 27.57
N SER A 351 -19.42 -7.72 28.04
CA SER A 351 -17.95 -7.67 28.08
C SER A 351 -17.32 -8.69 29.02
N ALA A 352 -16.13 -9.25 28.68
CA ALA A 352 -14.94 -9.32 29.53
C ALA A 352 -13.80 -10.19 28.94
N ASN A 353 -12.57 -9.64 29.04
CA ASN A 353 -11.28 -10.28 29.30
C ASN A 353 -10.88 -11.58 28.57
N SER A 354 -9.87 -11.46 27.69
CA SER A 354 -8.96 -12.54 27.36
C SER A 354 -7.65 -12.39 28.13
N THR A 355 -7.43 -13.30 29.09
CA THR A 355 -6.19 -13.51 29.83
C THR A 355 -5.17 -14.31 29.03
N ASN A 356 -3.91 -13.88 29.10
CA ASN A 356 -2.72 -14.62 28.69
C ASN A 356 -2.55 -15.91 29.51
N ALA A 357 -2.18 -17.00 28.84
CA ALA A 357 -1.63 -18.20 29.46
C ALA A 357 -0.49 -18.74 28.61
N ALA A 358 0.74 -18.65 29.12
CA ALA A 358 1.84 -19.52 28.74
C ALA A 358 2.72 -19.79 29.98
N SER A 359 3.07 -21.05 30.12
CA SER A 359 3.53 -21.77 31.29
C SER A 359 5.03 -21.63 31.60
N ASN A 360 5.33 -21.56 32.91
CA ASN A 360 6.53 -21.97 33.67
C ASN A 360 7.21 -23.26 33.10
N THR A 361 8.52 -23.56 33.19
CA THR A 361 9.70 -23.24 34.05
C THR A 361 10.89 -24.14 33.57
N PRO A 362 12.10 -24.23 34.18
CA PRO A 362 12.96 -23.26 34.88
C PRO A 362 14.47 -23.35 34.49
N GLY A 363 15.26 -22.37 34.97
CA GLY A 363 16.58 -22.64 35.57
C GLY A 363 17.81 -22.09 34.84
N VAL A 364 18.45 -21.07 35.45
CA VAL A 364 19.84 -21.06 35.95
C VAL A 364 20.23 -19.60 36.23
N THR A 365 20.49 -19.31 37.50
CA THR A 365 21.18 -18.11 38.00
C THR A 365 22.70 -18.27 37.88
N PRO A 366 23.47 -17.16 37.84
CA PRO A 366 24.08 -16.73 39.10
C PRO A 366 24.04 -15.20 39.31
N ALA A 367 24.46 -14.82 40.51
CA ALA A 367 24.13 -13.59 41.22
C ALA A 367 25.21 -12.48 41.15
N VAL A 368 24.86 -11.37 41.82
CA VAL A 368 25.73 -10.35 42.47
C VAL A 368 26.20 -9.23 41.50
N ASN A 369 26.06 -7.91 41.73
CA ASN A 369 25.92 -7.13 42.97
C ASN A 369 25.25 -5.74 42.77
N SER A 370 24.84 -5.19 43.90
CA SER A 370 24.22 -3.90 44.27
C SER A 370 24.93 -2.59 43.90
N ASN A 371 24.15 -1.54 43.62
CA ASN A 371 24.12 -0.22 44.33
C ASN A 371 23.15 0.75 43.60
N SER A 372 22.09 1.23 44.29
CA SER A 372 21.88 2.61 44.78
C SER A 372 21.79 3.67 43.65
N THR A 373 20.83 4.58 43.55
CA THR A 373 20.03 5.34 44.52
C THR A 373 18.73 5.80 43.85
N ASN A 374 17.64 5.85 44.63
CA ASN A 374 16.31 6.29 44.22
C ASN A 374 16.12 7.75 44.66
N ALA A 375 15.71 8.63 43.75
CA ALA A 375 15.38 10.02 44.07
C ALA A 375 14.09 10.45 43.36
N GLY A 376 13.09 10.82 44.17
CA GLY A 376 12.26 12.00 43.92
C GLY A 376 11.01 11.83 43.08
N VAL A 377 9.92 11.41 43.73
CA VAL A 377 8.54 11.79 43.37
C VAL A 377 8.26 13.18 43.93
N GLN A 378 7.70 14.09 43.12
CA GLN A 378 6.83 15.16 43.63
C GLN A 378 5.83 15.66 42.56
N LYS A 379 4.55 15.43 42.91
CA LYS A 379 3.30 16.16 42.64
C LYS A 379 2.86 16.48 41.22
#